data_AF-A0A7Y5A2M5-F1
#
_entry.id   AF-A0A7Y5A2M5-F1
#
_cell.length_a   1.000
_cell.length_b   1.000
_cell.length_c   1.000
_cell.angle_alpha   90.00
_cell.angle_beta   90.00
_cell.angle_gamma   90.00
#
_symmetry.space_group_name_H-M   'P 1'
#
loop_
_entity.id
_entity.type
_entity.pdbx_description
1 polymer ?
#
loop_
_entity_poly.entity_id
_entity_poly.type
_entity_poly.pdbx_seq_one_letter_code
_entity_poly.pdbx_strand_id
1 'polypeptide(L)'
;MGLKISTLAAIPENVTRSYYLYILDYYNWDEPIGNTLRDNFDKIADFAAKNDSVLIQGIKESHFYSELMSWESVNGIDPKELLPALMITTIHPKYFLDRNEKQIEGDLIPEDNLIFIKIADVCKSPFDVIKLLEKIFRDISEKKEIKDFRIKKELKGGIGKILNDMIILEPNIAGIGVNINQLFRFLNK
;
A
#
# COMPACT_ATOMS: atom_id res chain seq x y z
N MET A 1 -13.05 2.94 -11.58
CA MET A 1 -12.51 2.41 -12.85
C MET A 1 -11.48 1.38 -12.46
N GLY A 2 -11.36 0.28 -13.20
CA GLY A 2 -10.32 -0.73 -12.97
C GLY A 2 -9.33 -0.72 -14.12
N LEU A 3 -8.04 -0.72 -13.80
CA LEU A 3 -6.95 -0.77 -14.77
C LEU A 3 -6.05 -1.97 -14.45
N LYS A 4 -5.79 -2.81 -15.46
CA LYS A 4 -4.74 -3.82 -15.43
C LYS A 4 -3.64 -3.35 -16.39
N ILE A 5 -2.46 -3.06 -15.87
CA ILE A 5 -1.39 -2.37 -16.62
C ILE A 5 -0.05 -3.08 -16.51
N SER A 6 0.79 -2.93 -17.53
CA SER A 6 2.18 -3.40 -17.54
C SER A 6 3.18 -2.36 -17.01
N THR A 7 2.79 -1.10 -16.98
CA THR A 7 3.62 0.02 -16.53
C THR A 7 2.71 1.13 -16.03
N LEU A 8 3.15 1.86 -15.00
CA LEU A 8 2.50 3.08 -14.53
C LEU A 8 2.49 4.15 -15.63
N ALA A 9 3.43 4.12 -16.59
CA ALA A 9 3.51 5.07 -17.70
C ALA A 9 2.31 4.98 -18.65
N ALA A 10 1.52 3.90 -18.57
CA ALA A 10 0.28 3.75 -19.30
C ALA A 10 -0.86 4.64 -18.75
N ILE A 11 -0.71 5.22 -17.56
CA ILE A 11 -1.74 6.06 -16.94
C ILE A 11 -1.58 7.51 -17.44
N PRO A 12 -2.61 8.11 -18.08
CA PRO A 12 -2.53 9.48 -18.58
C PRO A 12 -2.30 10.50 -17.47
N GLU A 13 -1.34 11.40 -17.67
CA GLU A 13 -0.98 12.44 -16.69
C GLU A 13 -2.07 13.50 -16.46
N ASN A 14 -2.93 13.69 -17.46
CA ASN A 14 -4.01 14.67 -17.42
C ASN A 14 -5.27 14.16 -16.70
N VAL A 15 -5.25 12.94 -16.16
CA VAL A 15 -6.40 12.31 -15.50
C VAL A 15 -6.11 12.09 -14.02
N THR A 16 -6.72 12.92 -13.17
CA THR A 16 -6.61 12.81 -11.71
C THR A 16 -7.80 12.06 -11.11
N ARG A 17 -7.57 11.38 -9.99
CA ARG A 17 -8.59 10.77 -9.14
C ARG A 17 -8.34 11.16 -7.70
N SER A 18 -9.40 11.20 -6.90
CA SER A 18 -9.28 11.45 -5.46
C SER A 18 -8.50 10.33 -4.76
N TYR A 19 -8.66 9.08 -5.20
CA TYR A 19 -7.93 7.95 -4.65
C TYR A 19 -7.42 6.98 -5.72
N TYR A 20 -6.22 6.47 -5.50
CA TYR A 20 -5.58 5.41 -6.26
C TYR A 20 -5.42 4.20 -5.34
N LEU A 21 -6.03 3.08 -5.73
CA LEU A 21 -5.97 1.81 -5.03
C LEU A 21 -5.12 0.86 -5.86
N TYR A 22 -4.05 0.33 -5.28
CA TYR A 22 -3.16 -0.61 -5.94
C TYR A 22 -3.25 -1.97 -5.27
N ILE A 23 -3.63 -2.99 -6.05
CA ILE A 23 -3.50 -4.39 -5.62
C ILE A 23 -2.07 -4.81 -5.92
N LEU A 24 -1.32 -5.10 -4.86
CA LEU A 24 0.07 -5.49 -4.94
C LEU A 24 0.19 -6.98 -4.69
N ASP A 25 0.35 -7.74 -5.77
CA ASP A 25 0.34 -9.19 -5.74
C ASP A 25 1.32 -9.74 -6.79
N TYR A 26 2.60 -9.43 -6.57
CA TYR A 26 3.69 -9.66 -7.51
C TYR A 26 3.79 -11.11 -7.98
N TYR A 27 3.70 -12.05 -7.04
CA TYR A 27 3.85 -13.46 -7.32
C TYR A 27 2.55 -14.13 -7.76
N ASN A 28 1.43 -13.40 -7.72
CA ASN A 28 0.11 -13.94 -7.99
C ASN A 28 -0.10 -15.28 -7.24
N TRP A 29 0.24 -15.29 -5.95
CA TRP A 29 0.20 -16.51 -5.13
C TRP A 29 -1.21 -17.07 -5.16
N ASP A 30 -1.34 -18.35 -5.50
CA ASP A 30 -2.62 -19.04 -5.47
C ASP A 30 -2.97 -19.40 -4.03
N GLU A 31 -3.50 -18.42 -3.33
CA GLU A 31 -3.89 -18.54 -1.94
C GLU A 31 -5.25 -17.85 -1.71
N PRO A 32 -6.08 -18.34 -0.77
CA PRO A 32 -7.47 -17.92 -0.64
C PRO A 32 -7.70 -16.41 -0.44
N ILE A 33 -6.80 -15.72 0.27
CA ILE A 33 -6.89 -14.32 0.63
C ILE A 33 -6.62 -13.43 -0.60
N GLY A 34 -5.52 -13.67 -1.31
CA GLY A 34 -5.15 -13.01 -2.56
C GLY A 34 -6.13 -13.30 -3.68
N ASN A 35 -6.61 -14.56 -3.78
CA ASN A 35 -7.70 -14.94 -4.67
C ASN A 35 -8.95 -14.08 -4.42
N THR A 36 -9.31 -13.84 -3.17
CA THR A 36 -10.47 -13.01 -2.84
C THR A 36 -10.35 -11.58 -3.39
N LEU A 37 -9.17 -10.96 -3.34
CA LEU A 37 -8.96 -9.64 -3.94
C LEU A 37 -9.10 -9.67 -5.45
N ARG A 38 -8.50 -10.68 -6.10
CA ARG A 38 -8.51 -10.83 -7.57
C ARG A 38 -9.91 -11.15 -8.11
N ASP A 39 -10.63 -12.07 -7.46
CA ASP A 39 -11.97 -12.50 -7.86
C ASP A 39 -13.02 -11.40 -7.69
N ASN A 40 -12.75 -10.43 -6.81
CA ASN A 40 -13.63 -9.27 -6.62
C ASN A 40 -13.18 -8.04 -7.40
N PHE A 41 -12.15 -8.12 -8.27
CA PHE A 41 -11.60 -6.98 -9.00
C PHE A 41 -12.68 -6.14 -9.69
N ASP A 42 -13.62 -6.77 -10.41
CA ASP A 42 -14.65 -6.05 -11.16
C ASP A 42 -15.60 -5.27 -10.25
N LYS A 43 -15.95 -5.82 -9.09
CA LYS A 43 -16.78 -5.14 -8.09
C LYS A 43 -16.04 -3.95 -7.46
N ILE A 44 -14.76 -4.13 -7.14
CA ILE A 44 -13.90 -3.08 -6.60
C ILE A 44 -13.73 -1.97 -7.65
N ALA A 45 -13.55 -2.33 -8.92
CA ALA A 45 -13.38 -1.40 -10.04
C ALA A 45 -14.66 -0.57 -10.31
N ASP A 46 -15.83 -1.19 -10.24
CA ASP A 46 -17.13 -0.53 -10.33
C ASP A 46 -17.34 0.45 -9.16
N PHE A 47 -17.08 0.01 -7.92
CA PHE A 47 -17.11 0.88 -6.76
C PHE A 47 -16.18 2.09 -6.95
N ALA A 48 -14.93 1.84 -7.35
CA ALA A 48 -13.96 2.91 -7.57
C ALA A 48 -14.45 3.90 -8.63
N ALA A 49 -15.12 3.44 -9.69
CA ALA A 49 -15.61 4.30 -10.77
C ALA A 49 -16.68 5.28 -10.27
N LYS A 50 -17.55 4.81 -9.38
CA LYS A 50 -18.64 5.59 -8.79
C LYS A 50 -18.16 6.58 -7.73
N ASN A 51 -16.93 6.42 -7.23
CA ASN A 51 -16.40 7.18 -6.09
C ASN A 51 -15.09 7.92 -6.42
N ASP A 52 -14.97 8.45 -7.65
CA ASP A 52 -13.80 9.22 -8.12
C ASP A 52 -12.45 8.57 -7.76
N SER A 53 -12.39 7.24 -7.93
CA SER A 53 -11.25 6.43 -7.58
C SER A 53 -10.86 5.51 -8.73
N VAL A 54 -9.62 5.03 -8.70
CA VAL A 54 -9.13 4.03 -9.65
C VAL A 54 -8.50 2.86 -8.92
N LEU A 55 -8.92 1.66 -9.30
CA LEU A 55 -8.26 0.42 -8.94
C LEU A 55 -7.22 0.10 -10.01
N ILE A 56 -6.00 -0.17 -9.58
CA ILE A 56 -4.86 -0.46 -10.43
C ILE A 56 -4.27 -1.80 -10.00
N GLN A 57 -3.99 -2.66 -10.98
CA GLN A 57 -3.31 -3.92 -10.76
C GLN A 57 -2.25 -4.11 -11.84
N GLY A 58 -1.06 -4.58 -11.45
CA GLY A 58 -0.04 -4.99 -12.39
C GLY A 58 -0.41 -6.31 -13.08
N ILE A 59 -0.18 -6.42 -14.38
CA ILE A 59 -0.17 -7.73 -15.04
C ILE A 59 1.06 -8.54 -14.61
N LYS A 60 1.05 -9.86 -14.83
CA LYS A 60 2.21 -10.72 -14.51
C LYS A 60 3.47 -10.24 -15.25
N GLU A 61 4.63 -10.36 -14.60
CA GLU A 61 5.95 -10.07 -15.17
C GLU A 61 6.11 -8.64 -15.70
N SER A 62 5.40 -7.69 -15.10
CA SER A 62 5.38 -6.30 -15.54
C SER A 62 6.31 -5.39 -14.75
N HIS A 63 6.72 -4.28 -15.39
CA HIS A 63 7.52 -3.23 -14.75
C HIS A 63 6.74 -2.44 -13.71
N PHE A 64 5.41 -2.53 -13.72
CA PHE A 64 4.52 -1.87 -12.76
C PHE A 64 5.01 -1.99 -11.31
N TYR A 65 5.40 -3.18 -10.88
CA TYR A 65 5.83 -3.39 -9.49
C TYR A 65 7.17 -2.74 -9.20
N SER A 66 8.13 -2.83 -10.11
CA SER A 66 9.41 -2.11 -9.97
C SER A 66 9.22 -0.60 -10.01
N GLU A 67 8.34 -0.08 -10.86
CA GLU A 67 8.05 1.36 -10.96
C GLU A 67 7.32 1.89 -9.73
N LEU A 68 6.43 1.09 -9.15
CA LEU A 68 5.68 1.45 -7.96
C LEU A 68 6.48 1.24 -6.67
N MET A 69 7.40 0.26 -6.63
CA MET A 69 8.10 -0.19 -5.42
C MET A 69 9.60 0.16 -5.42
N SER A 70 10.11 0.89 -6.42
CA SER A 70 11.51 1.37 -6.48
C SER A 70 11.87 2.43 -5.45
N TRP A 71 11.08 2.61 -4.39
CA TRP A 71 11.37 3.47 -3.24
C TRP A 71 12.44 2.88 -2.32
N GLU A 72 13.37 2.14 -2.94
CA GLU A 72 14.54 1.46 -2.40
C GLU A 72 14.31 0.29 -1.45
N SER A 73 13.16 -0.41 -1.54
CA SER A 73 12.65 -1.41 -0.56
C SER A 73 11.84 -0.73 0.56
N VAL A 74 10.75 -0.03 0.24
CA VAL A 74 9.81 0.67 1.17
C VAL A 74 10.40 0.94 2.58
N ASN A 75 11.45 1.76 2.66
CA ASN A 75 12.19 2.15 3.88
C ASN A 75 13.01 1.05 4.57
N GLY A 76 13.68 0.22 3.77
CA GLY A 76 14.57 -0.87 4.20
C GLY A 76 13.90 -2.24 4.30
N ILE A 77 12.64 -2.39 3.86
CA ILE A 77 11.88 -3.64 3.86
C ILE A 77 11.73 -4.16 2.43
N ASP A 78 12.20 -5.40 2.20
CA ASP A 78 12.09 -6.05 0.89
C ASP A 78 10.61 -6.07 0.45
N PRO A 79 10.26 -5.56 -0.76
CA PRO A 79 8.91 -5.62 -1.28
C PRO A 79 8.28 -7.01 -1.18
N LYS A 80 9.05 -8.11 -1.26
CA LYS A 80 8.54 -9.47 -1.10
C LYS A 80 7.96 -9.73 0.28
N GLU A 81 8.48 -9.10 1.32
CA GLU A 81 8.00 -9.22 2.70
C GLU A 81 6.69 -8.47 2.93
N LEU A 82 6.35 -7.58 2.00
CA LEU A 82 5.17 -6.73 2.06
C LEU A 82 3.96 -7.31 1.34
N LEU A 83 4.16 -8.32 0.50
CA LEU A 83 3.12 -8.84 -0.39
C LEU A 83 2.46 -10.10 0.19
N PRO A 84 1.17 -10.35 -0.12
CA PRO A 84 0.26 -9.47 -0.85
C PRO A 84 -0.15 -8.24 -0.03
N ALA A 85 -0.32 -7.10 -0.72
CA ALA A 85 -0.73 -5.84 -0.11
C ALA A 85 -1.79 -5.09 -0.89
N LEU A 86 -2.50 -4.21 -0.18
CA LEU A 86 -3.33 -3.17 -0.74
C LEU A 86 -2.72 -1.82 -0.37
N MET A 87 -2.40 -1.03 -1.38
CA MET A 87 -1.95 0.36 -1.19
C MET A 87 -3.05 1.32 -1.60
N ILE A 88 -3.28 2.35 -0.80
CA ILE A 88 -4.28 3.40 -1.05
C ILE A 88 -3.56 4.74 -0.93
N THR A 89 -3.70 5.61 -1.91
CA THR A 89 -3.04 6.92 -1.89
C THR A 89 -3.83 7.97 -2.65
N THR A 90 -3.61 9.23 -2.31
CA THR A 90 -4.06 10.41 -3.07
C THR A 90 -3.01 10.88 -4.09
N ILE A 91 -1.83 10.24 -4.10
CA ILE A 91 -0.70 10.62 -4.94
C ILE A 91 -0.89 10.06 -6.36
N HIS A 92 -0.69 10.93 -7.35
CA HIS A 92 -0.78 10.54 -8.75
C HIS A 92 0.33 9.54 -9.14
N PRO A 93 0.04 8.49 -9.94
CA PRO A 93 1.02 7.49 -10.42
C PRO A 93 2.32 8.07 -11.01
N LYS A 94 2.23 9.22 -11.70
CA LYS A 94 3.38 9.99 -12.23
C LYS A 94 4.47 10.24 -11.19
N TYR A 95 4.08 10.52 -9.95
CA TYR A 95 5.04 10.74 -8.87
C TYR A 95 5.98 9.54 -8.68
N PHE A 96 5.45 8.32 -8.83
CA PHE A 96 6.21 7.08 -8.70
C PHE A 96 7.13 6.82 -9.90
N LEU A 97 6.66 7.11 -11.11
CA LEU A 97 7.47 7.05 -12.32
C LEU A 97 8.64 8.04 -12.29
N ASP A 98 8.36 9.32 -12.06
CA ASP A 98 9.35 10.39 -12.12
C ASP A 98 10.49 10.14 -11.11
N ARG A 99 10.18 9.50 -9.99
CA ARG A 99 11.15 9.14 -8.93
C ARG A 99 12.01 7.95 -9.29
N ASN A 100 11.41 6.91 -9.87
CA ASN A 100 12.14 5.76 -10.40
C ASN A 100 13.15 6.20 -11.46
N GLU A 101 12.71 7.00 -12.44
CA GLU A 101 13.54 7.45 -13.56
C GLU A 101 14.71 8.33 -13.12
N LYS A 102 14.48 9.23 -12.16
CA LYS A 102 15.49 10.20 -11.71
C LYS A 102 16.43 9.66 -10.62
N GLN A 103 16.24 8.42 -10.15
CA GLN A 103 17.01 7.82 -9.06
C GLN A 103 17.11 8.76 -7.84
N ILE A 104 16.01 9.46 -7.52
CA ILE A 104 16.00 10.42 -6.41
C ILE A 104 15.86 9.64 -5.10
N GLU A 105 16.97 9.49 -4.39
CA GLU A 105 17.05 8.98 -3.03
C GLU A 105 16.69 10.08 -2.00
N GLY A 106 15.99 9.74 -0.92
CA GLY A 106 15.99 10.55 0.32
C GLY A 106 14.77 11.42 0.65
N ASP A 107 13.85 11.72 -0.28
CA ASP A 107 12.65 12.50 0.05
C ASP A 107 11.48 11.59 0.47
N LEU A 108 11.00 11.70 1.71
CA LEU A 108 9.93 10.85 2.24
C LEU A 108 8.56 11.16 1.60
N ILE A 109 7.78 10.13 1.31
CA ILE A 109 6.36 10.30 0.96
C ILE A 109 5.62 10.77 2.22
N PRO A 110 4.81 11.84 2.15
CA PRO A 110 4.02 12.25 3.31
C PRO A 110 3.07 11.12 3.75
N GLU A 111 3.20 10.68 5.01
CA GLU A 111 2.37 9.61 5.61
C GLU A 111 0.87 9.84 5.50
N ASP A 112 0.47 11.11 5.48
CA ASP A 112 -0.92 11.53 5.42
C ASP A 112 -1.55 11.31 4.05
N ASN A 113 -0.77 10.90 3.05
CA ASN A 113 -1.23 10.68 1.68
C ASN A 113 -1.22 9.21 1.26
N LEU A 114 -0.77 8.28 2.12
CA LEU A 114 -0.64 6.87 1.76
C LEU A 114 -1.04 5.94 2.91
N ILE A 115 -1.65 4.81 2.56
CA ILE A 115 -1.89 3.66 3.42
C ILE A 115 -1.34 2.44 2.70
N PHE A 116 -0.52 1.67 3.41
CA PHE A 116 -0.05 0.38 2.94
C PHE A 116 -0.56 -0.70 3.89
N ILE A 117 -1.28 -1.68 3.37
CA ILE A 117 -1.89 -2.75 4.17
C ILE A 117 -1.37 -4.08 3.68
N LYS A 118 -0.53 -4.73 4.48
CA LYS A 118 -0.11 -6.11 4.22
C LYS A 118 -1.27 -7.04 4.55
N ILE A 119 -1.89 -7.55 3.50
CA ILE A 119 -3.16 -8.27 3.59
C ILE A 119 -2.97 -9.59 4.34
N ALA A 120 -1.84 -10.28 4.15
CA ALA A 120 -1.51 -11.52 4.87
C ALA A 120 -1.42 -11.34 6.40
N ASP A 121 -1.04 -10.15 6.86
CA ASP A 121 -0.88 -9.90 8.30
C ASP A 121 -2.21 -9.54 8.94
N VAL A 122 -3.05 -8.78 8.23
CA VAL A 122 -4.32 -8.25 8.74
C VAL A 122 -5.50 -9.21 8.53
N CYS A 123 -5.50 -9.99 7.45
CA CYS A 123 -6.58 -10.91 7.11
C CYS A 123 -6.16 -12.35 7.40
N LYS A 124 -7.01 -13.12 8.09
CA LYS A 124 -6.77 -14.56 8.36
C LYS A 124 -7.73 -15.46 7.58
N SER A 125 -8.69 -14.85 6.88
CA SER A 125 -9.66 -15.53 6.03
C SER A 125 -10.07 -14.64 4.85
N PRO A 126 -10.61 -15.23 3.76
CA PRO A 126 -11.30 -14.49 2.69
C PRO A 126 -12.31 -13.46 3.20
N PHE A 127 -13.04 -13.79 4.26
CA PHE A 127 -14.07 -12.92 4.82
C PHE A 127 -13.47 -11.65 5.47
N ASP A 128 -12.26 -11.74 6.03
CA ASP A 128 -11.57 -10.58 6.59
C ASP A 128 -11.18 -9.58 5.49
N VAL A 129 -10.85 -10.06 4.29
CA VAL A 129 -10.57 -9.22 3.12
C VAL A 129 -11.81 -8.41 2.75
N ILE A 130 -12.97 -9.05 2.69
CA ILE A 130 -14.22 -8.37 2.35
C ILE A 130 -14.55 -7.29 3.40
N LYS A 131 -14.44 -7.60 4.69
CA LYS A 131 -14.63 -6.63 5.77
C LYS A 131 -13.65 -5.46 5.68
N LEU A 132 -12.39 -5.73 5.34
CA LEU A 132 -11.36 -4.71 5.16
C LEU A 132 -11.75 -3.77 4.00
N LEU A 133 -12.13 -4.32 2.85
CA LEU A 133 -12.56 -3.55 1.69
C LEU A 133 -13.81 -2.71 1.99
N GLU A 134 -14.81 -3.25 2.67
CA GLU A 134 -16.02 -2.51 3.06
C GLU A 134 -15.69 -1.28 3.92
N LYS A 135 -14.75 -1.39 4.85
CA LYS A 135 -14.30 -0.27 5.68
C LYS A 135 -13.63 0.82 4.83
N ILE A 136 -12.71 0.41 3.95
CA ILE A 136 -12.00 1.31 3.03
C ILE A 136 -12.99 2.02 2.11
N PHE A 137 -13.95 1.28 1.54
CA PHE A 137 -14.97 1.81 0.66
C PHE A 137 -15.86 2.81 1.36
N ARG A 138 -16.25 2.54 2.61
CA ARG A 138 -16.99 3.53 3.39
C ARG A 138 -16.21 4.83 3.54
N ASP A 139 -14.92 4.77 3.89
CA ASP A 139 -14.10 5.96 4.07
C ASP A 139 -13.86 6.73 2.75
N ILE A 140 -13.69 6.02 1.63
CA ILE A 140 -13.62 6.61 0.27
C ILE A 140 -14.95 7.28 -0.10
N SER A 141 -16.08 6.61 0.13
CA SER A 141 -17.41 7.16 -0.19
C SER A 141 -17.76 8.40 0.66
N GLU A 142 -17.23 8.44 1.89
CA GLU A 142 -17.31 9.59 2.81
C GLU A 142 -16.28 10.68 2.47
N LYS A 143 -15.45 10.49 1.41
CA LYS A 143 -14.40 11.42 0.95
C LYS A 143 -13.43 11.85 2.05
N LYS A 144 -13.05 10.92 2.92
CA LYS A 144 -12.14 11.21 4.02
C LYS A 144 -10.73 11.48 3.55
N GLU A 145 -10.01 12.33 4.26
CA GLU A 145 -8.56 12.39 4.12
C GLU A 145 -7.94 11.06 4.56
N ILE A 146 -6.85 10.65 3.92
CA ILE A 146 -6.20 9.35 4.17
C ILE A 146 -5.82 9.19 5.65
N LYS A 147 -5.40 10.26 6.33
CA LYS A 147 -5.13 10.27 7.78
C LYS A 147 -6.33 9.92 8.66
N ASP A 148 -7.55 10.14 8.17
CA ASP A 148 -8.80 9.94 8.91
C ASP A 148 -9.50 8.60 8.62
N PHE A 149 -8.88 7.75 7.78
CA PHE A 149 -9.41 6.42 7.51
C PHE A 149 -9.50 5.61 8.80
N ARG A 150 -10.64 4.96 9.03
CA ARG A 150 -10.93 4.17 10.24
C ARG A 150 -9.94 3.03 10.43
N ILE A 151 -9.45 2.48 9.31
CA ILE A 151 -8.48 1.39 9.31
C ILE A 151 -7.16 1.79 9.98
N LYS A 152 -6.73 3.07 9.86
CA LYS A 152 -5.55 3.59 10.57
C LYS A 152 -5.73 3.60 12.09
N LYS A 153 -6.95 3.87 12.58
CA LYS A 153 -7.24 3.93 14.03
C LYS A 153 -7.37 2.54 14.65
N GLU A 154 -8.04 1.62 13.95
CA GLU A 154 -8.24 0.25 14.44
C GLU A 154 -6.94 -0.55 14.49
N LEU A 155 -6.06 -0.36 13.49
CA LEU A 155 -4.76 -1.02 13.46
C LEU A 155 -3.82 -0.46 14.53
N LYS A 156 -3.97 0.81 14.94
CA LYS A 156 -3.28 1.41 16.10
C LYS A 156 -3.82 0.96 17.47
N GLY A 157 -5.06 0.46 17.55
CA GLY A 157 -5.78 0.18 18.80
C GLY A 157 -5.92 -1.30 19.19
N GLY A 158 -5.37 -2.23 18.40
CA GLY A 158 -5.46 -3.67 18.65
C GLY A 158 -4.53 -4.15 19.77
N ILE A 159 -5.10 -4.70 20.85
CA ILE A 159 -4.37 -5.33 21.96
C ILE A 159 -3.64 -6.58 21.44
N GLY A 160 -2.32 -6.48 21.29
CA GLY A 160 -1.42 -7.60 21.05
C GLY A 160 -0.55 -7.44 19.80
N LYS A 161 0.70 -6.98 19.97
CA LYS A 161 1.86 -7.31 19.13
C LYS A 161 1.74 -7.20 17.59
N ILE A 162 0.95 -6.27 17.05
CA ILE A 162 0.97 -5.96 15.60
C ILE A 162 1.17 -4.44 15.41
N LEU A 163 2.12 -3.86 16.15
CA LEU A 163 2.33 -2.41 16.20
C LEU A 163 3.77 -1.98 15.91
N ASN A 164 4.55 -2.79 15.19
CA ASN A 164 5.82 -2.34 14.61
C ASN A 164 5.92 -2.56 13.08
N ASP A 165 5.17 -3.52 12.50
CA ASP A 165 5.42 -3.94 11.11
C ASP A 165 4.35 -3.50 10.10
N MET A 166 3.34 -2.75 10.52
CA MET A 166 2.63 -1.91 9.58
C MET A 166 3.48 -0.68 9.35
N ILE A 167 4.09 -0.64 8.17
CA ILE A 167 4.65 0.54 7.49
C ILE A 167 3.57 1.63 7.41
N ILE A 168 3.24 2.24 8.54
CA ILE A 168 3.04 3.68 8.65
C ILE A 168 4.47 4.15 8.84
N LEU A 169 5.05 4.68 7.77
CA LEU A 169 6.42 5.14 7.78
C LEU A 169 6.49 6.40 8.60
N GLU A 170 6.57 6.25 9.91
CA GLU A 170 7.09 7.34 10.73
C GLU A 170 8.46 7.69 10.13
N PRO A 171 8.65 8.91 9.58
CA PRO A 171 9.96 9.33 9.18
C PRO A 171 10.82 9.23 10.43
N ASN A 172 12.03 8.70 10.29
CA ASN A 172 13.04 8.86 11.30
C ASN A 172 13.25 10.37 11.50
N ILE A 173 12.51 10.98 12.44
CA ILE A 173 12.75 12.34 12.89
C ILE A 173 13.99 12.27 13.75
N ALA A 174 15.15 12.30 13.12
CA ALA A 174 16.40 12.88 13.57
C ALA A 174 17.56 12.19 12.84
N GLY A 175 18.37 12.98 12.13
CA GLY A 175 19.63 12.53 11.55
C GLY A 175 20.66 12.15 12.63
N ILE A 176 20.48 11.00 13.27
CA ILE A 176 21.46 10.33 14.11
C ILE A 176 21.34 8.83 13.85
N GLY A 177 22.35 8.26 13.19
CA GLY A 177 22.42 6.83 12.93
C GLY A 177 22.38 6.03 14.24
N VAL A 178 21.38 5.17 14.40
CA VAL A 178 21.31 4.22 15.51
C VAL A 178 21.74 2.86 14.99
N ASN A 179 22.95 2.47 15.40
CA ASN A 179 23.51 1.14 15.13
C ASN A 179 22.78 0.10 16.00
N ILE A 180 21.92 -0.70 15.37
CA ILE A 180 21.02 -1.67 16.01
C ILE A 180 21.80 -2.76 16.80
N ASN A 181 23.11 -2.90 16.56
CA ASN A 181 23.97 -3.82 17.31
C ASN A 181 24.24 -3.40 18.76
N GLN A 182 23.82 -2.20 19.20
CA GLN A 182 23.95 -1.79 20.61
C GLN A 182 22.74 -2.17 21.48
N LEU A 183 21.57 -2.46 20.89
CA LEU A 183 20.36 -2.78 21.65
C LEU A 183 20.41 -4.19 22.29
N PHE A 184 21.23 -5.10 21.76
CA PHE A 184 21.38 -6.47 22.28
C PHE A 184 22.33 -6.62 23.48
N ARG A 185 23.02 -5.55 23.93
CA ARG A 185 23.90 -5.61 25.12
C ARG A 185 23.19 -5.38 26.45
N PHE A 186 21.92 -4.99 26.46
CA PHE A 186 21.15 -4.77 27.68
C PHE A 186 20.26 -5.95 28.11
N LEU A 187 20.23 -7.04 27.32
CA LEU A 187 19.46 -8.25 27.64
C LEU A 187 20.32 -9.45 28.07
N ASN A 188 21.63 -9.27 28.21
CA ASN A 188 22.49 -10.23 28.91
C ASN A 188 23.09 -9.57 30.15
N LYS A 189 22.34 -9.61 31.25
CA LYS A 189 22.87 -9.57 32.60
C LYS A 189 22.17 -10.65 33.43
#